data_AF-A0AAJ4Y2V4-F1
#
_entry.id   AF-A0AAJ4Y2V4-F1
#
_cell.length_a   1.000
_cell.length_b   1.000
_cell.length_c   1.000
_cell.angle_alpha   90.00
_cell.angle_beta   90.00
_cell.angle_gamma   90.00
#
_symmetry.space_group_name_H-M   'P 1'
#
loop_
_entity.id
_entity.type
_entity.pdbx_description
1 polymer ?
#
loop_
_entity_poly.entity_id
_entity_poly.type
_entity_poly.pdbx_seq_one_letter_code
_entity_poly.pdbx_strand_id
1 'polypeptide(L)'
;MVPVVSGELGPDWVGWGREMRKLAEVFASGFERVHGFSPGEHEVELVSPEDGAEAVGGLAEIGVEGNLLAFYAELGAVTLPDLGNGIWIDDAASVAEGITAGYRPTELDGALKDSVVVFATDGGGAMFAVSATSGRVYRLSLGSLAGSVYEVGDVGWAVVGEDLWTFLDRLRNDLIDAVRT
;
A
#
# COMPACT_ATOMS: atom_id res chain seq x y z
N MET A 1 30.11 13.11 -26.97
CA MET A 1 28.86 12.37 -27.26
C MET A 1 28.74 11.32 -26.18
N VAL A 2 27.96 11.63 -25.14
CA VAL A 2 27.71 10.73 -24.00
C VAL A 2 26.47 9.92 -24.35
N PRO A 3 26.47 8.59 -24.21
CA PRO A 3 25.31 7.80 -24.56
C PRO A 3 24.16 8.13 -23.59
N VAL A 4 23.01 8.49 -24.14
CA VAL A 4 21.76 8.54 -23.40
C VAL A 4 21.39 7.09 -23.13
N VAL A 5 21.51 6.65 -21.88
CA VAL A 5 20.90 5.41 -21.42
C VAL A 5 19.40 5.64 -21.52
N SER A 6 18.72 4.89 -22.38
CA SER A 6 17.26 4.82 -22.37
C SER A 6 16.84 4.29 -21.01
N GLY A 7 16.49 5.21 -20.09
CA GLY A 7 15.97 4.85 -18.78
C GLY A 7 14.64 4.16 -18.96
N GLU A 8 14.48 2.99 -18.36
CA GLU A 8 13.14 2.49 -18.05
C GLU A 8 12.43 3.59 -17.26
N LEU A 9 11.34 4.12 -17.82
CA LEU A 9 10.51 5.07 -17.10
C LEU A 9 10.02 4.33 -15.85
N GLY A 10 10.34 4.87 -14.68
CA GLY A 10 9.82 4.34 -13.41
C GLY A 10 8.29 4.34 -13.39
N PRO A 11 7.67 3.80 -12.32
CA PRO A 11 6.23 3.74 -12.21
C PRO A 11 5.56 5.12 -12.33
N ASP A 12 4.45 5.19 -13.07
CA ASP A 12 3.63 6.40 -13.18
C ASP A 12 2.62 6.48 -12.03
N TRP A 13 3.09 6.90 -10.85
CA TRP A 13 2.29 6.98 -9.62
C TRP A 13 1.09 7.91 -9.77
N VAL A 14 1.29 9.09 -10.37
CA VAL A 14 0.22 10.08 -10.57
C VAL A 14 -0.80 9.59 -11.59
N GLY A 15 -0.35 8.96 -12.69
CA GLY A 15 -1.23 8.32 -13.66
C GLY A 15 -2.09 7.24 -13.04
N TRP A 16 -1.46 6.34 -12.26
CA TRP A 16 -2.17 5.31 -11.50
C TRP A 16 -3.21 5.92 -10.54
N GLY A 17 -2.84 6.91 -9.74
CA GLY A 17 -3.75 7.53 -8.78
C GLY A 17 -4.97 8.18 -9.46
N ARG A 18 -4.76 8.87 -10.59
CA ARG A 18 -5.86 9.46 -11.39
C ARG A 18 -6.77 8.40 -12.00
N GLU A 19 -6.22 7.26 -12.43
CA GLU A 19 -7.02 6.16 -12.96
C GLU A 19 -7.84 5.49 -11.85
N MET A 20 -7.22 5.20 -10.71
CA MET A 20 -7.88 4.61 -9.54
C MET A 20 -9.03 5.47 -9.03
N ARG A 21 -8.87 6.80 -8.95
CA ARG A 21 -9.97 7.73 -8.62
C ARG A 21 -11.18 7.54 -9.53
N LYS A 22 -10.95 7.54 -10.85
CA LYS A 22 -12.03 7.38 -11.84
C LYS A 22 -12.69 6.00 -11.75
N LEU A 23 -11.88 4.95 -11.58
CA LEU A 23 -12.40 3.59 -11.42
C LEU A 23 -13.24 3.47 -10.15
N ALA A 24 -12.79 4.05 -9.04
CA ALA A 24 -13.51 4.05 -7.77
C ALA A 24 -14.84 4.82 -7.85
N GLU A 25 -14.86 5.98 -8.52
CA GLU A 25 -16.09 6.73 -8.79
C GLU A 25 -17.10 5.92 -9.60
N VAL A 26 -16.64 5.23 -10.65
CA VAL A 26 -17.48 4.38 -11.49
C VAL A 26 -18.00 3.18 -10.70
N PHE A 27 -17.12 2.52 -9.93
CA PHE A 27 -17.49 1.41 -9.06
C PHE A 27 -18.55 1.81 -8.05
N ALA A 28 -18.32 2.88 -7.28
CA ALA A 28 -19.24 3.40 -6.28
C ALA A 28 -20.60 3.80 -6.90
N SER A 29 -20.60 4.41 -8.10
CA SER A 29 -21.83 4.77 -8.80
C SER A 29 -22.68 3.56 -9.21
N GLY A 30 -22.05 2.41 -9.47
CA GLY A 30 -22.73 1.15 -9.80
C GLY A 30 -23.10 0.31 -8.59
N PHE A 31 -22.48 0.57 -7.43
CA PHE A 31 -22.44 -0.33 -6.28
C PHE A 31 -23.81 -0.63 -5.68
N GLU A 32 -24.59 0.39 -5.32
CA GLU A 32 -25.88 0.20 -4.63
C GLU A 32 -26.89 -0.59 -5.48
N ARG A 33 -26.82 -0.45 -6.80
CA ARG A 33 -27.66 -1.22 -7.72
C ARG A 33 -27.36 -2.72 -7.66
N VAL A 34 -26.11 -3.10 -7.42
CA VAL A 34 -25.66 -4.50 -7.35
C VAL A 34 -25.83 -5.07 -5.94
N HIS A 35 -25.50 -4.28 -4.91
CA HIS A 35 -25.40 -4.75 -3.53
C HIS A 35 -26.61 -4.40 -2.64
N GLY A 36 -27.44 -3.44 -3.03
CA GLY A 36 -28.66 -3.04 -2.30
C GLY A 36 -28.42 -2.13 -1.09
N PHE A 37 -27.20 -1.61 -0.93
CA PHE A 37 -26.82 -0.61 0.07
C PHE A 37 -25.77 0.34 -0.52
N SER A 38 -25.68 1.55 0.02
CA SER A 38 -24.74 2.56 -0.48
C SER A 38 -23.29 2.14 -0.24
N PRO A 39 -22.36 2.45 -1.16
CA PRO A 39 -20.94 2.18 -0.96
C PRO A 39 -20.39 3.00 0.20
N GLY A 40 -19.30 2.51 0.80
CA GLY A 40 -18.41 3.31 1.61
C GLY A 40 -17.68 4.38 0.80
N GLU A 41 -17.02 5.29 1.52
CA GLU A 41 -16.24 6.35 0.91
C GLU A 41 -14.96 5.77 0.31
N HIS A 42 -14.79 5.95 -1.00
CA HIS A 42 -13.59 5.54 -1.72
C HIS A 42 -12.73 6.76 -2.00
N GLU A 43 -11.47 6.71 -1.57
CA GLU A 43 -10.53 7.81 -1.70
C GLU A 43 -9.18 7.30 -2.19
N VAL A 44 -8.55 8.09 -3.06
CA VAL A 44 -7.17 7.91 -3.50
C VAL A 44 -6.57 9.29 -3.45
N GLU A 45 -5.59 9.54 -2.60
CA GLU A 45 -5.01 10.87 -2.43
C GLU A 45 -3.83 11.08 -3.38
N LEU A 46 -3.82 12.23 -4.06
CA LEU A 46 -2.67 12.74 -4.81
C LEU A 46 -2.07 13.85 -3.94
N VAL A 47 -0.77 13.81 -3.75
CA VAL A 47 -0.07 14.70 -2.83
C VAL A 47 0.54 15.86 -3.62
N SER A 48 0.62 17.03 -3.01
CA SER A 48 1.33 18.16 -3.63
C SER A 48 2.84 17.94 -3.59
N PRO A 49 3.64 18.53 -4.49
CA PRO A 49 5.09 18.36 -4.42
C PRO A 49 5.74 18.81 -3.10
N GLU A 50 5.13 19.76 -2.39
CA GLU A 50 5.61 20.24 -1.08
C GLU A 50 5.34 19.20 0.01
N ASP A 51 4.08 18.76 0.12
CA ASP A 51 3.66 17.75 1.10
C ASP A 51 4.38 16.41 0.85
N GLY A 52 4.60 16.04 -0.42
CA GLY A 52 5.31 14.83 -0.79
C GLY A 52 6.79 14.88 -0.41
N ALA A 53 7.43 16.04 -0.55
CA ALA A 53 8.80 16.23 -0.11
C ALA A 53 8.93 16.17 1.42
N GLU A 54 7.96 16.73 2.16
CA GLU A 54 7.88 16.62 3.61
C GLU A 54 7.70 15.17 4.06
N ALA A 55 6.74 14.45 3.47
CA ALA A 55 6.48 13.04 3.75
C ALA A 55 7.72 12.16 3.51
N VAL A 56 8.39 12.34 2.37
CA VAL A 56 9.63 11.61 2.05
C VAL A 56 10.73 11.91 3.07
N GLY A 57 10.91 13.18 3.44
CA GLY A 57 11.90 13.58 4.44
C GLY A 57 11.66 12.90 5.79
N GLY A 58 10.45 12.99 6.32
CA GLY A 58 10.09 12.40 7.61
C GLY A 58 10.22 10.88 7.64
N LEU A 59 9.78 10.19 6.57
CA LEU A 59 9.90 8.73 6.46
C LEU A 59 11.35 8.28 6.30
N ALA A 60 12.17 9.02 5.54
CA ALA A 60 13.58 8.71 5.39
C ALA A 60 14.38 8.89 6.70
N GLU A 61 14.04 9.89 7.52
CA GLU A 61 14.67 10.10 8.83
C GLU A 61 14.47 8.93 9.80
N ILE A 62 13.37 8.19 9.65
CA ILE A 62 13.07 6.99 10.45
C ILE A 62 13.45 5.68 9.74
N GLY A 63 14.17 5.74 8.62
CA GLY A 63 14.76 4.59 7.94
C GLY A 63 13.87 3.87 6.92
N VAL A 64 12.78 4.50 6.46
CA VAL A 64 12.01 3.99 5.32
C VAL A 64 12.74 4.31 4.02
N GLU A 65 12.75 3.36 3.07
CA GLU A 65 13.50 3.48 1.82
C GLU A 65 12.72 2.96 0.60
N GLY A 66 13.30 3.14 -0.59
CA GLY A 66 12.86 2.49 -1.82
C GLY A 66 11.53 3.00 -2.39
N ASN A 67 10.80 2.10 -3.07
CA ASN A 67 9.58 2.46 -3.80
C ASN A 67 8.46 3.00 -2.90
N LEU A 68 8.50 2.74 -1.60
CA LEU A 68 7.51 3.29 -0.68
C LEU A 68 7.71 4.80 -0.48
N LEU A 69 8.95 5.30 -0.46
CA LEU A 69 9.21 6.75 -0.51
C LEU A 69 8.75 7.35 -1.85
N ALA A 70 9.01 6.66 -2.96
CA ALA A 70 8.58 7.11 -4.28
C ALA A 70 7.05 7.19 -4.40
N PHE A 71 6.32 6.27 -3.75
CA PHE A 71 4.88 6.33 -3.61
C PHE A 71 4.46 7.58 -2.82
N TYR A 72 4.98 7.78 -1.61
CA TYR A 72 4.59 8.91 -0.75
C TYR A 72 5.04 10.29 -1.25
N ALA A 73 5.94 10.35 -2.22
CA ALA A 73 6.29 11.59 -2.91
C ALA A 73 5.13 12.12 -3.79
N GLU A 74 4.22 11.24 -4.24
CA GLU A 74 3.20 11.57 -5.25
C GLU A 74 1.77 11.19 -4.79
N LEU A 75 1.65 10.23 -3.89
CA LEU A 75 0.39 9.63 -3.42
C LEU A 75 0.30 9.64 -1.89
N GLY A 76 -0.92 9.79 -1.39
CA GLY A 76 -1.22 9.80 0.05
C GLY A 76 -2.02 8.56 0.45
N ALA A 77 -3.01 8.75 1.30
CA ALA A 77 -3.89 7.66 1.71
C ALA A 77 -4.67 7.07 0.52
N VAL A 78 -4.96 5.77 0.58
CA VAL A 78 -5.89 5.10 -0.34
C VAL A 78 -6.88 4.27 0.47
N THR A 79 -8.16 4.55 0.32
CA THR A 79 -9.26 3.87 1.02
C THR A 79 -10.21 3.31 -0.03
N LEU A 80 -10.31 1.98 -0.15
CA LEU A 80 -11.29 1.32 -1.02
C LEU A 80 -12.03 0.27 -0.18
N PRO A 81 -13.01 0.67 0.66
CA PRO A 81 -13.60 -0.20 1.67
C PRO A 81 -14.44 -1.33 1.06
N ASP A 82 -14.98 -1.14 -0.14
CA ASP A 82 -15.85 -2.12 -0.79
C ASP A 82 -15.13 -2.99 -1.85
N LEU A 83 -13.82 -2.82 -2.01
CA LEU A 83 -13.02 -3.66 -2.91
C LEU A 83 -12.58 -4.94 -2.18
N GLY A 84 -13.25 -6.07 -2.44
CA GLY A 84 -12.92 -7.35 -1.81
C GLY A 84 -13.18 -7.32 -0.30
N ASN A 85 -12.13 -7.49 0.52
CA ASN A 85 -12.20 -7.32 1.98
C ASN A 85 -11.97 -5.87 2.43
N GLY A 86 -11.93 -4.93 1.48
CA GLY A 86 -11.49 -3.56 1.68
C GLY A 86 -9.96 -3.44 1.72
N ILE A 87 -9.44 -2.27 1.31
CA ILE A 87 -8.02 -1.92 1.42
C ILE A 87 -7.88 -0.49 1.94
N TRP A 88 -6.95 -0.32 2.87
CA TRP A 88 -6.56 0.97 3.45
C TRP A 88 -5.04 1.09 3.41
N ILE A 89 -4.53 1.89 2.49
CA ILE A 89 -3.13 2.35 2.48
C ILE A 89 -3.08 3.60 3.35
N ASP A 90 -2.30 3.54 4.42
CA ASP A 90 -2.16 4.62 5.39
C ASP A 90 -1.42 5.80 4.75
N ASP A 91 -1.72 7.04 5.17
CA ASP A 91 -0.90 8.20 4.82
C ASP A 91 0.50 8.11 5.46
N ALA A 92 1.44 8.91 4.96
CA ALA A 92 2.82 8.89 5.42
C ALA A 92 2.99 9.19 6.92
N ALA A 93 2.18 10.09 7.48
CA ALA A 93 2.25 10.46 8.89
C ALA A 93 1.76 9.30 9.78
N SER A 94 0.69 8.63 9.38
CA SER A 94 0.16 7.43 10.04
C SER A 94 1.15 6.27 10.00
N VAL A 95 1.86 6.06 8.89
CA VAL A 95 2.96 5.07 8.80
C VAL A 95 4.09 5.43 9.77
N ALA A 96 4.53 6.69 9.77
CA ALA A 96 5.58 7.17 10.66
C ALA A 96 5.20 7.04 12.14
N GLU A 97 3.96 7.38 12.50
CA GLU A 97 3.43 7.21 13.84
C GLU A 97 3.42 5.73 14.25
N GLY A 98 2.96 4.85 13.36
CA GLY A 98 2.94 3.40 13.62
C GLY A 98 4.29 2.80 13.94
N ILE A 99 5.33 3.24 13.21
CA ILE A 99 6.72 2.84 13.44
C ILE A 99 7.23 3.41 14.78
N THR A 100 7.10 4.72 14.97
CA THR A 100 7.69 5.42 16.12
C THR A 100 7.00 5.11 17.45
N ALA A 101 5.69 4.89 17.44
CA ALA A 101 4.92 4.49 18.61
C ALA A 101 4.98 2.97 18.87
N GLY A 102 5.51 2.18 17.93
CA GLY A 102 5.75 0.74 18.10
C GLY A 102 4.50 -0.13 18.07
N TYR A 103 3.40 0.33 17.45
CA TYR A 103 2.18 -0.48 17.26
C TYR A 103 2.08 -1.09 15.85
N ARG A 104 2.97 -0.72 14.93
CA ARG A 104 3.19 -1.44 13.66
C ARG A 104 4.48 -2.26 13.76
N PRO A 105 4.50 -3.50 13.26
CA PRO A 105 5.73 -4.27 13.22
C PRO A 105 6.73 -3.69 12.21
N THR A 106 7.99 -3.68 12.61
CA THR A 106 9.13 -3.33 11.74
C THR A 106 10.04 -4.52 11.45
N GLU A 107 9.79 -5.64 12.13
CA GLU A 107 10.55 -6.88 12.00
C GLU A 107 9.58 -8.07 11.94
N LEU A 108 9.91 -9.03 11.09
CA LEU A 108 9.27 -10.34 11.02
C LEU A 108 10.23 -11.40 11.59
N ASP A 109 9.70 -12.33 12.37
CA ASP A 109 10.42 -13.53 12.81
C ASP A 109 9.57 -14.80 12.62
N GLY A 110 10.18 -15.97 12.83
CA GLY A 110 9.56 -17.27 12.63
C GLY A 110 9.84 -17.84 11.24
N ALA A 111 8.78 -18.17 10.50
CA ALA A 111 8.87 -18.81 9.17
C ALA A 111 9.36 -17.86 8.07
N LEU A 112 9.22 -16.54 8.27
CA LEU A 112 9.73 -15.49 7.42
C LEU A 112 10.46 -14.48 8.31
N LYS A 113 11.74 -14.25 8.04
CA LYS A 113 12.56 -13.28 8.76
C LYS A 113 12.94 -12.14 7.84
N ASP A 114 12.54 -10.92 8.19
CA ASP A 114 12.80 -9.73 7.38
C ASP A 114 12.60 -8.46 8.21
N SER A 115 13.21 -7.36 7.79
CA SER A 115 12.81 -6.02 8.23
C SER A 115 11.73 -5.52 7.27
N VAL A 116 10.68 -4.90 7.79
CA VAL A 116 9.52 -4.51 6.98
C VAL A 116 8.97 -3.14 7.36
N VAL A 117 8.23 -2.54 6.44
CA VAL A 117 7.40 -1.38 6.71
C VAL A 117 5.95 -1.74 6.40
N VAL A 118 5.10 -1.79 7.41
CA VAL A 118 3.64 -1.94 7.23
C VAL A 118 3.06 -0.60 6.77
N PHE A 119 2.40 -0.62 5.62
CA PHE A 119 1.86 0.59 4.98
C PHE A 119 0.36 0.50 4.68
N ALA A 120 -0.23 -0.70 4.80
CA ALA A 120 -1.65 -0.88 4.53
C ALA A 120 -2.27 -2.00 5.35
N THR A 121 -3.61 -2.01 5.40
CA THR A 121 -4.42 -3.05 6.04
C THR A 121 -5.65 -3.43 5.19
N ASP A 122 -6.24 -4.60 5.47
CA ASP A 122 -7.58 -4.99 4.97
C ASP A 122 -8.60 -5.14 6.11
N GLY A 123 -9.88 -5.21 5.76
CA GLY A 123 -10.99 -5.31 6.72
C GLY A 123 -11.08 -6.69 7.38
N GLY A 124 -10.26 -7.65 6.93
CA GLY A 124 -10.05 -8.95 7.57
C GLY A 124 -8.96 -8.92 8.65
N GLY A 125 -8.33 -7.76 8.89
CA GLY A 125 -7.26 -7.60 9.87
C GLY A 125 -5.87 -7.97 9.36
N ALA A 126 -5.71 -8.21 8.06
CA ALA A 126 -4.38 -8.42 7.51
C ALA A 126 -3.63 -7.09 7.38
N MET A 127 -2.31 -7.15 7.55
CA MET A 127 -1.38 -6.07 7.28
C MET A 127 -0.64 -6.33 5.96
N PHE A 128 -0.31 -5.27 5.24
CA PHE A 128 0.55 -5.34 4.07
C PHE A 128 1.86 -4.64 4.38
N ALA A 129 2.98 -5.33 4.13
CA ALA A 129 4.30 -4.87 4.50
C ALA A 129 5.25 -4.93 3.29
N VAL A 130 6.03 -3.88 3.08
CA VAL A 130 7.15 -3.89 2.13
C VAL A 130 8.38 -4.47 2.83
N SER A 131 9.02 -5.45 2.21
CA SER A 131 10.31 -6.01 2.61
C SER A 131 11.43 -5.00 2.41
N ALA A 132 12.19 -4.70 3.46
CA ALA A 132 13.42 -3.90 3.35
C ALA A 132 14.53 -4.65 2.60
N THR A 133 14.54 -5.99 2.68
CA THR A 133 15.57 -6.81 2.02
C THR A 133 15.33 -7.00 0.53
N SER A 134 14.07 -7.22 0.13
CA SER A 134 13.71 -7.65 -1.23
C SER A 134 12.81 -6.69 -2.00
N GLY A 135 12.19 -5.71 -1.33
CA GLY A 135 11.19 -4.82 -1.92
C GLY A 135 9.82 -5.46 -2.17
N ARG A 136 9.67 -6.77 -1.94
CA ARG A 136 8.40 -7.50 -2.06
C ARG A 136 7.34 -6.98 -1.11
N VAL A 137 6.09 -7.12 -1.52
CA VAL A 137 4.94 -6.86 -0.65
C VAL A 137 4.41 -8.17 -0.08
N TYR A 138 4.43 -8.27 1.25
CA TYR A 138 3.81 -9.36 1.99
C TYR A 138 2.40 -8.99 2.44
N ARG A 139 1.48 -9.94 2.40
CA ARG A 139 0.22 -9.89 3.17
C ARG A 139 0.41 -10.76 4.41
N LEU A 140 0.22 -10.18 5.59
CA LEU A 140 0.36 -10.80 6.91
C LEU A 140 -1.01 -10.88 7.57
N SER A 141 -1.55 -12.08 7.73
CA SER A 141 -2.94 -12.33 8.15
C SER A 141 -3.08 -13.15 9.42
N LEU A 142 -2.04 -13.87 9.84
CA LEU A 142 -1.98 -14.56 11.12
C LEU A 142 -0.57 -14.46 11.68
N GLY A 143 -0.48 -14.11 12.96
CA GLY A 143 0.77 -13.94 13.69
C GLY A 143 0.51 -13.22 15.01
N SER A 144 1.56 -13.00 15.78
CA SER A 144 1.50 -12.27 17.05
C SER A 144 2.50 -11.15 17.09
N LEU A 145 2.05 -9.95 17.48
CA LEU A 145 2.89 -8.79 17.67
C LEU A 145 3.43 -8.76 19.11
N ALA A 146 4.76 -8.67 19.25
CA ALA A 146 5.44 -8.45 20.52
C ALA A 146 6.44 -7.30 20.35
N GLY A 147 6.07 -6.10 20.83
CA GLY A 147 6.84 -4.89 20.52
C GLY A 147 6.82 -4.62 19.01
N SER A 148 7.99 -4.48 18.40
CA SER A 148 8.15 -4.26 16.95
C SER A 148 8.24 -5.54 16.13
N VAL A 149 8.27 -6.72 16.77
CA VAL A 149 8.45 -8.01 16.09
C VAL A 149 7.10 -8.69 15.89
N TYR A 150 6.80 -9.05 14.64
CA TYR A 150 5.65 -9.86 14.28
C TYR A 150 6.10 -11.30 14.00
N GLU A 151 5.71 -12.20 14.89
CA GLU A 151 5.99 -13.63 14.78
C GLU A 151 5.02 -14.26 13.79
N VAL A 152 5.54 -14.77 12.67
CA VAL A 152 4.75 -15.44 11.64
C VAL A 152 5.01 -16.94 11.62
N GLY A 153 3.92 -17.72 11.50
CA GLY A 153 3.99 -19.16 11.34
C GLY A 153 4.19 -19.58 9.87
N ASP A 154 4.23 -20.90 9.63
CA ASP A 154 4.32 -21.47 8.28
C ASP A 154 3.11 -21.13 7.38
N VAL A 155 2.01 -20.70 8.00
CA VAL A 155 0.79 -20.22 7.34
C VAL A 155 0.45 -18.82 7.84
N GLY A 156 -0.36 -18.10 7.08
CA GLY A 156 -0.82 -16.76 7.47
C GLY A 156 -0.03 -15.61 6.85
N TRP A 157 0.91 -15.88 5.96
CA TRP A 157 1.55 -14.86 5.14
C TRP A 157 1.62 -15.29 3.67
N ALA A 158 1.72 -14.33 2.76
CA ALA A 158 1.92 -14.57 1.34
C ALA A 158 2.62 -13.38 0.67
N VAL A 159 3.39 -13.65 -0.39
CA VAL A 159 3.85 -12.60 -1.31
C VAL A 159 2.65 -12.20 -2.19
N VAL A 160 2.29 -10.92 -2.17
CA VAL A 160 1.16 -10.37 -2.96
C VAL A 160 1.59 -9.38 -4.03
N GLY A 161 2.88 -9.02 -4.06
CA GLY A 161 3.53 -8.29 -5.14
C GLY A 161 5.04 -8.53 -5.09
N GLU A 162 5.68 -8.70 -6.25
CA GLU A 162 7.15 -8.77 -6.33
C GLU A 162 7.80 -7.42 -5.96
N ASP A 163 7.04 -6.34 -6.10
CA ASP A 163 7.35 -5.00 -5.61
C ASP A 163 6.04 -4.22 -5.32
N LEU A 164 6.17 -2.99 -4.82
CA LEU A 164 5.03 -2.12 -4.52
C LEU A 164 4.19 -1.82 -5.77
N TRP A 165 4.81 -1.64 -6.94
CA TRP A 165 4.07 -1.33 -8.16
C TRP A 165 3.21 -2.51 -8.61
N THR A 166 3.73 -3.73 -8.53
CA THR A 166 3.01 -4.97 -8.84
C THR A 166 1.81 -5.15 -7.91
N PHE A 167 1.95 -4.80 -6.63
CA PHE A 167 0.84 -4.78 -5.69
C PHE A 167 -0.25 -3.76 -6.09
N LEU A 168 0.15 -2.55 -6.47
CA LEU A 168 -0.78 -1.48 -6.86
C LEU A 168 -1.46 -1.74 -8.21
N ASP A 169 -0.76 -2.34 -9.19
CA ASP A 169 -1.38 -2.75 -10.45
C ASP A 169 -2.37 -3.90 -10.24
N ARG A 170 -2.10 -4.79 -9.29
CA ARG A 170 -3.10 -5.79 -8.87
C ARG A 170 -4.36 -5.13 -8.31
N LEU A 171 -4.26 -4.16 -7.40
CA LEU A 171 -5.43 -3.43 -6.88
C LEU A 171 -6.22 -2.74 -7.99
N ARG A 172 -5.51 -2.17 -8.98
CA ARG A 172 -6.12 -1.58 -10.17
C ARG A 172 -6.90 -2.62 -10.97
N ASN A 173 -6.33 -3.79 -11.22
CA ASN A 173 -7.01 -4.86 -11.94
C ASN A 173 -8.22 -5.40 -11.16
N ASP A 174 -8.11 -5.56 -9.85
CA ASP A 174 -9.21 -5.98 -8.98
C ASP A 174 -10.39 -4.97 -9.08
N LEU A 175 -10.09 -3.66 -9.08
CA LEU A 175 -11.11 -2.61 -9.21
C LEU A 175 -11.72 -2.55 -10.62
N ILE A 176 -10.92 -2.76 -11.68
CA ILE A 176 -11.43 -2.88 -13.05
C ILE A 176 -12.43 -4.02 -13.17
N ASP A 177 -12.14 -5.17 -12.56
CA ASP A 177 -13.04 -6.32 -12.61
C ASP A 177 -14.29 -6.10 -11.77
N ALA A 178 -14.18 -5.42 -10.62
CA ALA A 178 -15.33 -5.02 -9.80
C ALA A 178 -16.28 -4.03 -10.51
N VAL A 179 -15.76 -3.17 -11.38
CA VAL A 179 -16.58 -2.27 -12.22
C VAL A 179 -17.39 -3.04 -13.28
N ARG A 180 -16.94 -4.21 -13.71
CA ARG A 180 -17.58 -5.00 -14.77
C ARG A 180 -18.73 -5.88 -14.29
N THR A 181 -18.78 -6.16 -12.99
CA THR A 181 -19.83 -6.97 -12.34
C THR A 181 -21.10 -6.16 -12.04
#